data_AF-A0A432CVI8-F1
#
_entry.id   AF-A0A432CVI8-F1
#
_cell.length_a   1.000
_cell.length_b   1.000
_cell.length_c   1.000
_cell.angle_alpha   90.00
_cell.angle_beta   90.00
_cell.angle_gamma   90.00
#
_symmetry.space_group_name_H-M   'P 1'
#
loop_
_entity.id
_entity.type
_entity.pdbx_description
1 polymer ?
#
loop_
_entity_poly.entity_id
_entity_poly.type
_entity_poly.pdbx_seq_one_letter_code
_entity_poly.pdbx_strand_id
1 'polypeptide(L)'
;MLTRLTPIMAIVALSGCTLTNSTQYHQETLAAIKATEANLTNHYENLNLQLSNQSDYIESLEEEIISLEEQIAKFQKETLEEVRKKPDPIVIPAPAPAQTTPSHGIVLGEVESVTIDSIKQSFSARVDTGAATSSLNAVDIEEFERNGKNWVRFHLSDGTTELDDSNWIEAPVVRFVKIRQSTNEEVERRIVVDLWVRLGKIHEKAQFTLADRSQMSHPVLLGREFIRDIAVVDVSKKYIHTEVPQ
;
A
#
# COMPACT_ATOMS: atom_id res chain seq x y z
N MET A 1 -24.12 35.74 94.76
CA MET A 1 -24.16 36.59 93.54
C MET A 1 -23.59 35.90 92.29
N LEU A 2 -23.45 34.56 92.27
CA LEU A 2 -22.73 33.82 91.21
C LEU A 2 -23.60 32.84 90.40
N THR A 3 -24.92 32.79 90.62
CA THR A 3 -25.82 31.79 90.00
C THR A 3 -26.56 32.30 88.75
N ARG A 4 -26.35 33.55 88.33
CA ARG A 4 -27.00 34.15 87.14
C ARG A 4 -26.11 34.30 85.89
N LEU A 5 -24.83 33.88 85.96
CA LEU A 5 -23.88 33.98 84.84
C LEU A 5 -23.72 32.67 84.03
N THR A 6 -24.25 31.56 84.52
CA THR A 6 -24.16 30.24 83.88
C THR A 6 -24.85 30.12 82.50
N PRO A 7 -26.01 30.75 82.20
CA PRO A 7 -26.62 30.59 80.87
C PRO A 7 -25.90 31.39 79.78
N ILE A 8 -25.21 32.48 80.13
CA ILE A 8 -24.51 33.34 79.16
C ILE A 8 -23.22 32.68 78.66
N MET A 9 -22.51 31.97 79.55
CA MET A 9 -21.26 31.27 79.19
C MET A 9 -21.50 30.07 78.25
N ALA A 10 -22.65 29.40 78.36
CA ALA A 10 -23.02 28.30 77.48
C ALA A 10 -23.32 28.77 76.05
N ILE A 11 -24.00 29.91 75.87
CA ILE A 11 -24.37 30.44 74.55
C ILE A 11 -23.14 30.90 73.74
N VAL A 12 -22.13 31.47 74.41
CA VAL A 12 -20.86 31.86 73.78
C VAL A 12 -20.05 30.64 73.36
N ALA A 13 -20.03 29.57 74.15
CA ALA A 13 -19.32 28.33 73.81
C ALA A 13 -19.96 27.58 72.62
N LEU A 14 -21.29 27.56 72.53
CA LEU A 14 -22.02 26.91 71.42
C LEU A 14 -21.93 27.70 70.09
N SER A 15 -21.78 29.02 70.15
CA SER A 15 -21.62 29.86 68.95
C SER A 15 -20.21 29.77 68.34
N GLY A 16 -19.23 29.29 69.12
CA GLY A 16 -17.85 29.11 68.64
C GLY A 16 -17.68 27.95 67.66
N CYS A 17 -18.46 26.87 67.79
CA CYS A 17 -18.25 25.65 67.02
C CYS A 17 -18.66 25.75 65.53
N THR A 18 -19.63 26.60 65.19
CA THR A 18 -20.12 26.74 63.79
C THR A 18 -19.22 27.60 62.92
N LEU A 19 -18.46 28.54 63.51
CA LEU A 19 -17.47 29.36 62.79
C LEU A 19 -16.16 28.61 62.49
N THR A 20 -15.76 27.61 63.30
CA THR A 20 -14.50 26.88 63.06
C THR A 20 -14.56 26.05 61.78
N ASN A 21 -15.70 25.41 61.52
CA ASN A 21 -15.88 24.53 60.38
C ASN A 21 -15.79 25.28 59.05
N SER A 22 -16.38 26.48 58.95
CA SER A 22 -16.34 27.27 57.71
C SER A 22 -14.93 27.74 57.35
N THR A 23 -14.13 28.14 58.35
CA THR A 23 -12.73 28.54 58.14
C THR A 23 -11.86 27.36 57.70
N GLN A 24 -12.11 26.16 58.24
CA GLN A 24 -11.42 24.94 57.84
C GLN A 24 -11.74 24.54 56.39
N TYR A 25 -13.02 24.52 56.00
CA TYR A 25 -13.41 24.24 54.61
C TYR A 25 -12.82 25.25 53.62
N HIS A 26 -12.74 26.52 54.00
CA HIS A 26 -12.12 27.54 53.15
C HIS A 26 -10.61 27.30 52.99
N GLN A 27 -9.91 26.89 54.05
CA GLN A 27 -8.48 26.60 53.99
C GLN A 27 -8.19 25.33 53.17
N GLU A 28 -9.02 24.30 53.28
CA GLU A 28 -8.91 23.08 52.46
C GLU A 28 -9.17 23.36 50.97
N THR A 29 -10.18 24.19 50.64
CA THR A 29 -10.44 24.58 49.25
C THR A 29 -9.31 25.42 48.67
N LEU A 30 -8.76 26.38 49.43
CA LEU A 30 -7.58 27.15 49.00
C LEU A 30 -6.34 26.29 48.82
N ALA A 31 -6.12 25.29 49.68
CA ALA A 31 -5.01 24.35 49.54
C ALA A 31 -5.18 23.47 48.29
N ALA A 32 -6.40 22.99 48.01
CA ALA A 32 -6.71 22.23 46.82
C ALA A 32 -6.50 23.06 45.54
N ILE A 33 -6.94 24.33 45.52
CA ILE A 33 -6.74 25.25 44.39
C ILE A 33 -5.24 25.45 44.13
N LYS A 34 -4.45 25.73 45.17
CA LYS A 34 -2.98 25.89 45.04
C LYS A 34 -2.31 24.61 44.54
N ALA A 35 -2.76 23.45 45.00
CA ALA A 35 -2.23 22.17 44.54
C ALA A 35 -2.56 21.93 43.05
N THR A 36 -3.77 22.29 42.61
CA THR A 36 -4.14 22.21 41.19
C THR A 36 -3.36 23.21 40.34
N GLU A 37 -3.16 24.43 40.81
CA GLU A 37 -2.35 25.44 40.11
C GLU A 37 -0.92 24.94 39.89
N ALA A 38 -0.28 24.42 40.94
CA ALA A 38 1.05 23.82 40.83
C ALA A 38 1.10 22.64 39.85
N ASN A 39 0.06 21.78 39.85
CA ASN A 39 -0.03 20.67 38.90
C ASN A 39 -0.18 21.17 37.46
N LEU A 40 -1.04 22.17 37.22
CA LEU A 40 -1.21 22.78 35.90
C LEU A 40 0.08 23.43 35.41
N THR A 41 0.81 24.15 36.28
CA THR A 41 2.11 24.74 35.93
C THR A 41 3.11 23.67 35.54
N ASN A 42 3.23 22.60 36.32
CA ASN A 42 4.11 21.48 36.01
C ASN A 42 3.73 20.81 34.68
N HIS A 43 2.44 20.63 34.41
CA HIS A 43 1.96 20.07 33.15
C HIS A 43 2.27 20.99 31.97
N TYR A 44 2.09 22.30 32.12
CA TYR A 44 2.41 23.29 31.11
C TYR A 44 3.92 23.34 30.80
N GLU A 45 4.77 23.30 31.82
CA GLU A 45 6.23 23.21 31.65
C GLU A 45 6.64 21.93 30.93
N ASN A 46 6.03 20.79 31.29
CA ASN A 46 6.29 19.52 30.62
C ASN A 46 5.88 19.56 29.13
N LEU A 47 4.72 20.13 28.82
CA LEU A 47 4.26 20.31 27.44
C LEU A 47 5.17 21.25 26.64
N ASN A 48 5.60 22.36 27.24
CA ASN A 48 6.53 23.28 26.59
C ASN A 48 7.88 22.63 26.30
N LEU A 49 8.39 21.82 27.23
CA LEU A 49 9.61 21.02 27.00
C LEU A 49 9.42 20.01 25.87
N GLN A 50 8.28 19.32 25.82
CA GLN A 50 7.97 18.38 24.76
C GLN A 50 7.89 19.08 23.39
N LEU A 51 7.27 20.26 23.34
CA LEU A 51 7.18 21.05 22.11
C LEU A 51 8.55 21.53 21.65
N SER A 52 9.41 21.97 22.58
CA SER A 52 10.80 22.33 22.28
C SER A 52 11.57 21.14 21.70
N ASN A 53 11.50 19.98 22.35
CA ASN A 53 12.17 18.77 21.86
C ASN A 53 11.67 18.34 20.47
N GLN A 54 10.38 18.51 20.19
CA GLN A 54 9.83 18.24 18.86
C GLN A 54 10.33 19.24 17.82
N SER A 55 10.46 20.52 18.18
CA SER A 55 11.04 21.55 17.31
C SER A 55 12.48 21.20 16.94
N ASP A 56 13.32 20.83 17.92
CA ASP A 56 14.71 20.46 17.69
C ASP A 56 14.83 19.20 16.81
N TYR A 57 13.91 18.24 16.99
CA TYR A 57 13.86 17.05 16.14
C TYR A 57 13.49 17.38 14.70
N ILE A 58 12.53 18.27 14.48
CA ILE A 58 12.14 18.73 13.14
C ILE A 58 13.33 19.40 12.46
N GLU A 59 14.05 20.29 13.15
CA GLU A 59 15.24 20.96 12.60
C GLU A 59 16.31 19.94 12.19
N SER A 60 16.54 18.89 13.00
CA SER A 60 17.49 17.83 12.64
C SER A 60 17.07 17.02 11.41
N LEU A 61 15.77 16.77 11.23
CA LEU A 61 15.25 16.08 10.04
C LEU A 61 15.34 16.96 8.80
N GLU A 62 15.11 18.27 8.94
CA GLU A 62 15.28 19.23 7.85
C GLU A 62 16.74 19.28 7.37
N GLU A 63 17.72 19.27 8.29
CA GLU A 63 19.13 19.14 7.95
C GLU A 63 19.46 17.80 7.24
N GLU A 64 18.88 16.70 7.70
CA GLU A 64 19.07 15.38 7.08
C GLU A 64 18.53 15.33 5.65
N ILE A 65 17.36 15.92 5.41
CA ILE A 65 16.76 16.03 4.07
C ILE A 65 17.66 16.84 3.13
N ILE A 66 18.19 17.99 3.58
CA ILE A 66 19.10 18.82 2.78
C ILE A 66 20.36 18.03 2.39
N SER A 67 20.95 17.30 3.35
CA SER A 67 22.11 16.43 3.11
C SER A 67 21.82 15.32 2.08
N LEU A 68 20.65 14.69 2.18
CA LEU A 68 20.22 13.66 1.23
C LEU A 68 19.98 14.23 -0.18
N GLU A 69 19.35 15.39 -0.29
CA GLU A 69 19.16 16.08 -1.58
C GLU A 69 20.51 16.40 -2.25
N GLU A 70 21.50 16.87 -1.47
CA GLU A 70 22.85 17.12 -1.97
C GLU A 70 23.54 15.83 -2.43
N GLN A 71 23.40 14.73 -1.69
CA GLN A 71 23.92 13.42 -2.08
C GLN A 71 23.29 12.91 -3.38
N ILE A 72 21.97 13.06 -3.54
CA ILE A 72 21.27 12.68 -4.78
C ILE A 72 21.75 13.54 -5.96
N ALA A 73 21.88 14.85 -5.78
CA ALA A 73 22.38 15.76 -6.82
C ALA A 73 23.82 15.41 -7.24
N LYS A 74 24.68 15.06 -6.27
CA LYS A 74 26.05 14.60 -6.52
C LYS A 74 26.07 13.28 -7.30
N PHE A 75 25.27 12.30 -6.88
CA PHE A 75 25.17 11.01 -7.57
C PHE A 75 24.65 11.15 -9.00
N GLN A 76 23.63 11.99 -9.23
CA GLN A 76 23.12 12.28 -10.58
C GLN A 76 24.21 12.92 -11.46
N LYS A 77 25.02 13.82 -10.91
CA LYS A 77 26.12 14.47 -11.64
C LYS A 77 27.27 13.50 -11.96
N GLU A 78 27.63 12.63 -11.02
CA GLU A 78 28.65 11.58 -11.23
C GLU A 78 28.19 10.58 -12.29
N THR A 79 26.92 10.15 -12.23
CA THR A 79 26.32 9.27 -13.25
C THR A 79 26.27 9.96 -14.63
N LEU A 80 25.99 11.26 -14.68
CA LEU A 80 25.94 12.02 -15.93
C LEU A 80 27.33 12.22 -16.56
N GLU A 81 28.37 12.36 -15.74
CA GLU A 81 29.77 12.45 -16.21
C GLU A 81 30.33 11.08 -16.65
N GLU A 82 29.89 9.98 -16.02
CA GLU A 82 30.26 8.62 -16.44
C GLU A 82 29.62 8.22 -17.78
N VAL A 83 28.38 8.65 -18.05
CA VAL A 83 27.72 8.48 -19.36
C VAL A 83 28.34 9.39 -20.45
N ARG A 84 29.02 10.48 -20.07
CA ARG A 84 29.65 11.44 -21.00
C ARG A 84 31.03 11.01 -21.50
N LYS A 85 31.72 10.10 -20.81
CA LYS A 85 32.92 9.43 -21.35
C LYS A 85 32.50 8.39 -22.39
N LYS A 86 32.31 8.86 -23.62
CA LYS A 86 32.26 8.00 -24.81
C LYS A 86 33.47 7.06 -24.80
N PRO A 87 33.29 5.73 -24.94
CA PRO A 87 34.40 4.87 -25.31
C PRO A 87 34.88 5.29 -26.71
N ASP A 88 36.20 5.33 -26.91
CA ASP A 88 36.77 5.59 -28.23
C ASP A 88 36.23 4.58 -29.26
N PRO A 89 35.90 5.02 -30.49
CA PRO A 89 35.31 4.14 -31.48
C PRO A 89 36.34 3.14 -31.97
N ILE A 90 36.21 1.89 -31.54
CA ILE A 90 36.79 0.76 -32.26
C ILE A 90 35.98 0.64 -33.56
N VAL A 91 36.60 1.00 -34.68
CA VAL A 91 36.03 0.85 -36.03
C VAL A 91 35.98 -0.65 -36.36
N ILE A 92 34.89 -1.29 -35.95
CA ILE A 92 34.44 -2.54 -36.55
C ILE A 92 33.52 -2.10 -37.71
N PRO A 93 33.73 -2.54 -38.96
CA PRO A 93 32.79 -2.25 -40.04
C PRO A 93 31.40 -2.70 -39.59
N ALA A 94 30.47 -1.76 -39.59
CA ALA A 94 29.09 -1.99 -39.19
C ALA A 94 28.55 -3.19 -40.00
N PRO A 95 28.06 -4.26 -39.34
CA PRO A 95 27.08 -5.08 -40.01
C PRO A 95 25.94 -4.13 -40.37
N ALA A 96 25.40 -4.25 -41.59
CA ALA A 96 24.13 -3.63 -41.97
C ALA A 96 23.17 -3.72 -40.78
N PRO A 97 22.33 -2.69 -40.48
CA PRO A 97 21.48 -2.69 -39.30
C PRO A 97 20.84 -4.05 -39.21
N ALA A 98 21.32 -4.85 -38.24
CA ALA A 98 20.76 -6.14 -38.04
C ALA A 98 19.32 -5.80 -37.75
N GLN A 99 18.42 -6.27 -38.61
CA GLN A 99 17.05 -6.45 -38.21
C GLN A 99 17.19 -7.06 -36.81
N THR A 100 16.70 -6.38 -35.79
CA THR A 100 16.45 -7.06 -34.53
C THR A 100 15.37 -8.06 -34.90
N THR A 101 15.75 -9.17 -35.53
CA THR A 101 15.03 -10.41 -35.41
C THR A 101 15.06 -10.58 -33.92
N PRO A 102 13.94 -10.37 -33.23
CA PRO A 102 13.95 -10.61 -31.82
C PRO A 102 14.45 -12.03 -31.65
N SER A 103 15.37 -12.24 -30.72
CA SER A 103 15.76 -13.58 -30.30
C SER A 103 14.60 -14.19 -29.52
N HIS A 104 13.40 -14.22 -30.11
CA HIS A 104 12.24 -14.91 -29.57
C HIS A 104 12.48 -16.40 -29.80
N GLY A 105 13.27 -17.00 -28.91
CA GLY A 105 13.38 -18.45 -28.84
C GLY A 105 12.07 -19.10 -28.37
N ILE A 106 11.11 -18.30 -27.90
CA ILE A 106 9.83 -18.74 -27.35
C ILE A 106 8.71 -18.24 -28.26
N VAL A 107 7.85 -19.17 -28.68
CA VAL A 107 6.68 -18.88 -29.51
C VAL A 107 5.46 -19.34 -28.72
N LEU A 108 4.57 -18.40 -28.38
CA LEU A 108 3.30 -18.69 -27.72
C LEU A 108 2.20 -18.91 -28.76
N GLY A 109 1.25 -19.79 -28.48
CA GLY A 109 0.03 -19.92 -29.26
C GLY A 109 -0.97 -18.77 -28.98
N GLU A 110 -2.11 -18.79 -29.67
CA GLU A 110 -3.26 -17.93 -29.35
C GLU A 110 -3.77 -18.17 -27.92
N VAL A 111 -3.63 -19.40 -27.44
CA VAL A 111 -4.05 -19.85 -26.10
C VAL A 111 -2.93 -20.66 -25.48
N GLU A 112 -2.63 -20.41 -24.21
CA GLU A 112 -1.64 -21.13 -23.40
C GLU A 112 -2.22 -21.41 -21.99
N SER A 113 -1.63 -22.34 -21.25
CA SER A 113 -1.95 -22.55 -19.83
C SER A 113 -1.03 -21.73 -18.94
N VAL A 114 -1.59 -20.97 -18.02
CA VAL A 114 -0.85 -20.13 -17.07
C VAL A 114 -1.12 -20.59 -15.65
N THR A 115 -0.07 -20.91 -14.92
CA THR A 115 -0.15 -21.21 -13.49
C THR A 115 0.03 -19.93 -12.67
N ILE A 116 -0.87 -19.68 -11.72
CA ILE A 116 -0.75 -18.60 -10.74
C ILE A 116 -0.03 -19.15 -9.50
N ASP A 117 1.16 -18.64 -9.18
CA ASP A 117 2.03 -19.23 -8.15
C ASP A 117 1.39 -19.19 -6.75
N SER A 118 0.58 -18.16 -6.44
CA SER A 118 -0.07 -18.01 -5.13
C SER A 118 -1.01 -19.16 -4.78
N ILE A 119 -1.72 -19.70 -5.77
CA ILE A 119 -2.72 -20.78 -5.59
C ILE A 119 -2.30 -22.09 -6.27
N LYS A 120 -1.17 -22.11 -6.99
CA LYS A 120 -0.62 -23.25 -7.73
C LYS A 120 -1.60 -23.91 -8.71
N GLN A 121 -2.59 -23.15 -9.17
CA GLN A 121 -3.60 -23.59 -10.12
C GLN A 121 -3.30 -23.05 -11.51
N SER A 122 -3.66 -23.83 -12.53
CA SER A 122 -3.39 -23.50 -13.93
C SER A 122 -4.69 -23.17 -14.66
N PHE A 123 -4.67 -22.11 -15.44
CA PHE A 123 -5.84 -21.55 -16.10
C PHE A 123 -5.57 -21.36 -17.58
N SER A 124 -6.62 -21.50 -18.39
CA SER A 124 -6.53 -21.17 -19.82
C SER A 124 -6.37 -19.66 -19.99
N ALA A 125 -5.32 -19.26 -20.70
CA ALA A 125 -4.97 -17.87 -20.94
C ALA A 125 -4.99 -17.56 -22.44
N ARG A 126 -5.75 -16.53 -22.83
CA ARG A 126 -5.70 -15.97 -24.18
C ARG A 126 -4.52 -15.02 -24.31
N VAL A 127 -3.67 -15.24 -25.31
CA VAL A 127 -2.55 -14.35 -25.63
C VAL A 127 -3.07 -13.27 -26.59
N ASP A 128 -3.21 -12.03 -26.10
CA ASP A 128 -3.86 -10.95 -26.81
C ASP A 128 -2.92 -9.75 -27.03
N THR A 129 -2.43 -9.63 -28.26
CA THR A 129 -1.60 -8.49 -28.67
C THR A 129 -2.38 -7.19 -28.82
N GLY A 130 -3.72 -7.21 -28.79
CA GLY A 130 -4.58 -6.02 -28.79
C GLY A 130 -4.63 -5.31 -27.43
N ALA A 131 -4.47 -6.04 -26.33
CA ALA A 131 -4.48 -5.50 -24.98
C ALA A 131 -3.10 -4.98 -24.54
N ALA A 132 -3.06 -3.83 -23.86
CA ALA A 132 -1.81 -3.33 -23.27
C ALA A 132 -1.42 -4.16 -22.04
N THR A 133 -2.29 -4.15 -21.03
CA THR A 133 -2.11 -4.85 -19.75
C THR A 133 -2.92 -6.14 -19.71
N SER A 134 -2.39 -7.15 -19.03
CA SER A 134 -3.07 -8.43 -18.79
C SER A 134 -4.29 -8.26 -17.86
N SER A 135 -5.21 -9.22 -17.88
CA SER A 135 -6.41 -9.18 -17.04
C SER A 135 -6.83 -10.56 -16.54
N LEU A 136 -7.45 -10.59 -15.37
CA LEU A 136 -7.99 -11.80 -14.73
C LEU A 136 -9.49 -11.68 -14.56
N ASN A 137 -10.19 -12.81 -14.75
CA ASN A 137 -11.59 -12.99 -14.37
C ASN A 137 -11.69 -13.15 -12.85
N ALA A 138 -11.77 -12.02 -12.16
CA ALA A 138 -11.80 -11.96 -10.71
C ALA A 138 -13.24 -11.81 -10.21
N VAL A 139 -13.64 -12.67 -9.27
CA VAL A 139 -14.93 -12.61 -8.57
C VAL A 139 -14.69 -12.45 -7.07
N ASP A 140 -15.74 -12.08 -6.34
CA ASP A 140 -15.70 -11.86 -4.88
C ASP A 140 -14.54 -10.92 -4.46
N ILE A 141 -14.37 -9.85 -5.23
CA ILE A 141 -13.30 -8.87 -5.04
C ILE A 141 -13.60 -8.06 -3.78
N GLU A 142 -12.71 -8.14 -2.80
CA GLU A 142 -12.80 -7.39 -1.56
C GLU A 142 -11.51 -6.61 -1.29
N GLU A 143 -11.65 -5.30 -1.13
CA GLU A 143 -10.56 -4.41 -0.72
C GLU A 143 -10.44 -4.39 0.80
N PHE A 144 -9.23 -4.49 1.33
CA PHE A 144 -8.95 -4.41 2.76
C PHE A 144 -7.61 -3.73 3.04
N GLU A 145 -7.41 -3.28 4.27
CA GLU A 145 -6.16 -2.67 4.70
C GLU A 145 -5.32 -3.68 5.50
N ARG A 146 -4.02 -3.77 5.20
CA ARG A 146 -3.05 -4.56 5.96
C ARG A 146 -1.76 -3.75 6.13
N ASN A 147 -1.42 -3.44 7.38
CA ASN A 147 -0.24 -2.66 7.75
C ASN A 147 -0.16 -1.28 7.06
N GLY A 148 -1.29 -0.55 7.00
CA GLY A 148 -1.35 0.78 6.38
C GLY A 148 -1.25 0.78 4.85
N LYS A 149 -1.36 -0.38 4.20
CA LYS A 149 -1.36 -0.52 2.73
C LYS A 149 -2.70 -1.09 2.28
N ASN A 150 -3.13 -0.67 1.09
CA ASN A 150 -4.32 -1.22 0.43
C ASN A 150 -4.00 -2.58 -0.18
N TRP A 151 -4.81 -3.57 0.14
CA TRP A 151 -4.78 -4.92 -0.39
C TRP A 151 -6.13 -5.26 -0.99
N VAL A 152 -6.12 -6.28 -1.84
CA VAL A 152 -7.32 -6.89 -2.37
C VAL A 152 -7.22 -8.40 -2.21
N ARG A 153 -8.34 -9.02 -1.86
CA ARG A 153 -8.53 -10.47 -1.97
C ARG A 153 -9.62 -10.75 -3.00
N PHE A 154 -9.44 -11.80 -3.78
CA PHE A 154 -10.39 -12.20 -4.81
C PHE A 154 -10.20 -13.67 -5.16
N HIS A 155 -11.20 -14.23 -5.82
CA HIS A 155 -11.14 -15.53 -6.46
C HIS A 155 -10.91 -15.38 -7.97
N LEU A 156 -10.14 -16.30 -8.55
CA LEU A 156 -10.01 -16.42 -10.00
C LEU A 156 -10.99 -17.50 -10.48
N SER A 157 -12.04 -17.09 -11.20
CA SER A 157 -13.07 -18.01 -11.67
C SER A 157 -12.82 -18.43 -13.11
N ASP A 158 -12.85 -19.74 -13.37
CA ASP A 158 -12.86 -20.35 -14.70
C ASP A 158 -14.23 -20.97 -15.06
N GLY A 159 -15.21 -20.88 -14.14
CA GLY A 159 -16.54 -21.47 -14.27
C GLY A 159 -16.62 -22.97 -14.02
N THR A 160 -15.51 -23.65 -13.76
CA THR A 160 -15.43 -25.11 -13.56
C THR A 160 -14.89 -25.50 -12.19
N THR A 161 -13.96 -24.71 -11.66
CA THR A 161 -13.30 -24.93 -10.39
C THR A 161 -14.19 -24.41 -9.26
N GLU A 162 -14.42 -25.25 -8.23
CA GLU A 162 -15.14 -24.82 -7.04
C GLU A 162 -14.35 -23.72 -6.31
N LEU A 163 -15.03 -22.62 -5.99
CA LEU A 163 -14.46 -21.52 -5.24
C LEU A 163 -14.59 -21.83 -3.74
N ASP A 164 -13.47 -21.91 -3.04
CA ASP A 164 -13.40 -22.25 -1.63
C ASP A 164 -12.34 -21.41 -0.89
N ASP A 165 -12.12 -21.68 0.40
CA ASP A 165 -11.16 -20.92 1.19
C ASP A 165 -9.70 -21.16 0.78
N SER A 166 -9.42 -22.22 0.00
CA SER A 166 -8.06 -22.60 -0.41
C SER A 166 -7.57 -21.85 -1.66
N ASN A 167 -8.47 -21.25 -2.44
CA ASN A 167 -8.16 -20.58 -3.71
C ASN A 167 -8.33 -19.05 -3.68
N TRP A 168 -8.35 -18.45 -2.49
CA TRP A 168 -8.19 -17.00 -2.34
C TRP A 168 -6.81 -16.53 -2.79
N ILE A 169 -6.80 -15.46 -3.60
CA ILE A 169 -5.59 -14.73 -3.95
C ILE A 169 -5.62 -13.39 -3.22
N GLU A 170 -4.59 -13.11 -2.43
CA GLU A 170 -4.37 -11.81 -1.81
C GLU A 170 -3.17 -11.11 -2.43
N ALA A 171 -3.34 -9.85 -2.82
CA ALA A 171 -2.26 -9.05 -3.39
C ALA A 171 -2.37 -7.57 -2.99
N PRO A 172 -1.23 -6.86 -2.87
CA PRO A 172 -1.25 -5.43 -2.67
C PRO A 172 -1.80 -4.72 -3.92
N VAL A 173 -2.59 -3.67 -3.70
CA VAL A 173 -3.10 -2.82 -4.79
C VAL A 173 -1.97 -1.94 -5.31
N VAL A 174 -1.58 -2.15 -6.57
CA VAL A 174 -0.50 -1.38 -7.21
C VAL A 174 -1.00 -0.02 -7.65
N ARG A 175 -2.14 0.01 -8.33
CA ARG A 175 -2.82 1.23 -8.80
C ARG A 175 -4.26 0.92 -9.18
N PHE A 176 -4.99 1.97 -9.49
CA PHE A 176 -6.28 1.87 -10.15
C PHE A 176 -6.18 2.41 -11.58
N VAL A 177 -6.80 1.72 -12.52
CA VAL A 177 -6.88 2.15 -13.92
C VAL A 177 -8.32 2.39 -14.31
N LYS A 178 -8.52 3.37 -15.19
CA LYS A 178 -9.82 3.67 -15.79
C LYS A 178 -9.85 3.00 -17.16
N ILE A 179 -10.73 2.01 -17.34
CA ILE A 179 -10.86 1.28 -18.60
C ILE A 179 -12.19 1.69 -19.25
N ARG A 180 -12.09 2.09 -20.52
CA ARG A 180 -13.26 2.27 -21.38
C ARG A 180 -13.40 1.04 -22.25
N GLN A 181 -14.48 0.30 -22.09
CA GLN A 181 -14.78 -0.82 -22.96
C GLN A 181 -15.35 -0.30 -24.28
N SER A 182 -15.11 -1.00 -25.38
CA SER A 182 -15.67 -0.64 -26.69
C SER A 182 -17.20 -0.73 -26.73
N THR A 183 -17.78 -1.49 -25.80
CA THR A 183 -19.21 -1.79 -25.72
C THR A 183 -19.97 -0.96 -24.68
N ASN A 184 -19.28 -0.18 -23.85
CA ASN A 184 -19.90 0.62 -22.79
C ASN A 184 -19.33 2.05 -22.80
N GLU A 185 -20.21 3.05 -22.72
CA GLU A 185 -19.81 4.46 -22.65
C GLU A 185 -19.21 4.82 -21.30
N GLU A 186 -19.55 4.06 -20.24
CA GLU A 186 -19.06 4.28 -18.89
C GLU A 186 -17.63 3.77 -18.69
N VAL A 187 -16.86 4.55 -17.92
CA VAL A 187 -15.47 4.27 -17.59
C VAL A 187 -15.42 3.48 -16.29
N GLU A 188 -15.02 2.22 -16.38
CA GLU A 188 -14.92 1.33 -15.23
C GLU A 188 -13.56 1.50 -14.54
N ARG A 189 -13.56 1.61 -13.21
CA ARG A 189 -12.34 1.65 -12.40
C ARG A 189 -11.94 0.23 -12.01
N ARG A 190 -10.75 -0.20 -12.41
CA ARG A 190 -10.22 -1.53 -12.12
C ARG A 190 -8.97 -1.48 -11.26
N ILE A 191 -8.87 -2.43 -10.34
CA ILE A 191 -7.70 -2.64 -9.49
C ILE A 191 -6.60 -3.32 -10.32
N VAL A 192 -5.36 -2.88 -10.15
CA VAL A 192 -4.18 -3.54 -10.71
C VAL A 192 -3.38 -4.18 -9.58
N VAL A 193 -3.04 -5.45 -9.75
CA VAL A 193 -2.18 -6.23 -8.85
C VAL A 193 -0.99 -6.79 -9.60
N ASP A 194 0.12 -7.04 -8.88
CA ASP A 194 1.22 -7.83 -9.41
C ASP A 194 1.08 -9.28 -8.94
N LEU A 195 1.18 -10.24 -9.86
CA LEU A 195 1.22 -11.67 -9.53
C LEU A 195 2.40 -12.36 -10.23
N TRP A 196 2.95 -13.38 -9.57
CA TRP A 196 3.89 -14.30 -10.18
C TRP A 196 3.14 -15.36 -10.98
N VAL A 197 3.49 -15.50 -12.24
CA VAL A 197 2.84 -16.44 -13.15
C VAL A 197 3.85 -17.28 -13.90
N ARG A 198 3.47 -18.53 -14.16
CA ARG A 198 4.28 -19.49 -14.92
C ARG A 198 3.58 -19.92 -16.18
N LEU A 199 4.29 -19.87 -17.31
CA LEU A 199 3.83 -20.35 -18.60
C LEU A 199 4.96 -21.20 -19.20
N GLY A 200 4.81 -22.52 -19.15
CA GLY A 200 5.86 -23.45 -19.56
C GLY A 200 7.16 -23.20 -18.78
N LYS A 201 8.17 -22.68 -19.47
CA LYS A 201 9.49 -22.32 -18.87
C LYS A 201 9.59 -20.85 -18.42
N ILE A 202 8.62 -20.02 -18.77
CA ILE A 202 8.59 -18.60 -18.40
C ILE A 202 8.04 -18.51 -16.97
N HIS A 203 8.74 -17.80 -16.10
CA HIS A 203 8.27 -17.50 -14.75
C HIS A 203 8.55 -16.02 -14.48
N GLU A 204 7.49 -15.20 -14.53
CA GLU A 204 7.62 -13.75 -14.51
C GLU A 204 6.56 -13.12 -13.61
N LYS A 205 6.90 -11.96 -13.06
CA LYS A 205 5.97 -11.12 -12.32
C LYS A 205 5.26 -10.20 -13.30
N ALA A 206 3.94 -10.26 -13.35
CA ALA A 206 3.15 -9.48 -14.30
C ALA A 206 2.00 -8.74 -13.62
N GLN A 207 1.59 -7.64 -14.26
CA GLN A 207 0.47 -6.82 -13.81
C GLN A 207 -0.84 -7.31 -14.42
N PHE A 208 -1.84 -7.44 -13.56
CA PHE A 208 -3.17 -7.86 -13.96
C PHE A 208 -4.22 -6.86 -13.48
N THR A 209 -5.10 -6.47 -14.38
CA THR A 209 -6.34 -5.78 -14.02
C THR A 209 -7.37 -6.80 -13.56
N LEU A 210 -8.01 -6.56 -12.41
CA LEU A 210 -9.13 -7.37 -11.94
C LEU A 210 -10.43 -6.90 -12.59
N ALA A 211 -11.19 -7.82 -13.14
CA ALA A 211 -12.51 -7.56 -13.72
C ALA A 211 -13.38 -8.81 -13.63
N ASP A 212 -14.67 -8.65 -13.37
CA ASP A 212 -15.64 -9.73 -13.59
C ASP A 212 -15.85 -9.89 -15.10
N ARG A 213 -15.40 -11.03 -15.61
CA ARG A 213 -15.50 -11.45 -17.00
C ARG A 213 -16.06 -12.86 -17.09
N SER A 214 -16.99 -13.19 -16.20
CA SER A 214 -17.69 -14.48 -16.15
C SER A 214 -18.31 -14.92 -17.50
N GLN A 215 -18.56 -13.96 -18.40
CA GLN A 215 -19.08 -14.22 -19.76
C GLN A 215 -18.00 -14.54 -20.81
N MET A 216 -16.71 -14.49 -20.47
CA MET A 216 -15.60 -14.77 -21.39
C MET A 216 -15.13 -16.22 -21.28
N SER A 217 -14.61 -16.76 -22.38
CA SER A 217 -14.18 -18.16 -22.47
C SER A 217 -12.82 -18.46 -21.84
N HIS A 218 -12.02 -17.43 -21.56
CA HIS A 218 -10.70 -17.58 -20.95
C HIS A 218 -10.62 -16.71 -19.69
N PRO A 219 -10.35 -17.31 -18.51
CA PRO A 219 -10.25 -16.58 -17.25
C PRO A 219 -9.03 -15.65 -17.19
N VAL A 220 -7.99 -15.94 -17.99
CA VAL A 220 -6.77 -15.14 -18.05
C VAL A 220 -6.59 -14.56 -19.44
N LEU A 221 -6.15 -13.31 -19.52
CA LEU A 221 -5.73 -12.66 -20.76
C LEU A 221 -4.34 -12.07 -20.56
N LEU A 222 -3.40 -12.46 -21.42
CA LEU A 222 -2.04 -11.96 -21.43
C LEU A 222 -1.90 -10.85 -22.46
N GLY A 223 -1.62 -9.63 -21.98
CA GLY A 223 -1.45 -8.45 -22.82
C GLY A 223 -0.02 -8.29 -23.34
N ARG A 224 0.19 -7.26 -24.18
CA ARG A 224 1.49 -6.94 -24.76
C ARG A 224 2.59 -6.66 -23.72
N GLU A 225 2.26 -6.10 -22.57
CA GLU A 225 3.26 -5.83 -21.51
C GLU A 225 3.94 -7.11 -21.01
N PHE A 226 3.22 -8.24 -21.00
CA PHE A 226 3.82 -9.55 -20.71
C PHE A 226 4.61 -10.10 -21.90
N ILE A 227 4.14 -9.88 -23.13
CA ILE A 227 4.66 -10.56 -24.33
C ILE A 227 5.91 -9.88 -24.91
N ARG A 228 5.96 -8.55 -24.87
CA ARG A 228 6.83 -7.68 -25.72
C ARG A 228 8.31 -8.08 -25.74
N ASP A 229 8.86 -8.55 -24.63
CA ASP A 229 10.27 -8.88 -24.48
C ASP A 229 10.51 -10.39 -24.24
N ILE A 230 9.46 -11.20 -24.30
CA ILE A 230 9.49 -12.62 -23.95
C ILE A 230 9.28 -13.53 -25.17
N ALA A 231 8.30 -13.23 -26.03
CA ALA A 231 7.87 -14.20 -27.04
C ALA A 231 7.20 -13.59 -28.30
N VAL A 232 7.19 -14.36 -29.40
CA VAL A 232 6.27 -14.14 -30.54
C VAL A 232 4.98 -14.90 -30.30
N VAL A 233 3.86 -14.38 -30.79
CA VAL A 233 2.58 -15.07 -30.81
C VAL A 233 2.32 -15.66 -32.20
N ASP A 234 2.15 -16.98 -32.28
CA ASP A 234 1.67 -17.71 -33.45
C ASP A 234 0.19 -18.05 -33.24
N VAL A 235 -0.69 -17.23 -33.83
CA VAL A 235 -2.15 -17.36 -33.70
C VAL A 235 -2.72 -18.62 -34.35
N SER A 236 -1.93 -19.36 -35.14
CA SER A 236 -2.37 -20.62 -35.76
C SER A 236 -2.28 -21.82 -34.82
N LYS A 237 -1.62 -21.65 -33.67
CA LYS A 237 -1.35 -22.72 -32.70
C LYS A 237 -1.96 -22.41 -31.35
N LYS A 238 -2.11 -23.44 -30.53
CA LYS A 238 -2.54 -23.37 -29.13
C LYS A 238 -1.71 -24.34 -28.32
N TYR A 239 -1.43 -24.00 -27.07
CA TYR A 239 -0.73 -24.86 -26.12
C TYR A 239 0.65 -25.33 -26.64
N ILE A 240 1.49 -24.38 -27.09
CA ILE A 240 2.81 -24.71 -27.65
C ILE A 240 3.78 -25.14 -26.54
N HIS A 241 3.72 -24.44 -25.41
CA HIS A 241 4.64 -24.64 -24.29
C HIS A 241 3.97 -25.24 -23.06
N THR A 242 2.67 -25.52 -23.16
CA THR A 242 1.82 -25.83 -22.03
C THR A 242 0.87 -26.98 -22.38
N GLU A 243 0.41 -27.70 -21.37
CA GLU A 243 -0.65 -28.68 -21.54
C GLU A 243 -2.01 -28.01 -21.32
N VAL A 244 -3.07 -28.58 -21.91
CA VAL A 244 -4.43 -28.11 -21.66
C VAL A 244 -4.73 -28.23 -20.16
N PRO A 245 -5.17 -27.16 -19.48
CA PRO A 245 -5.60 -27.25 -18.09
C PRO A 245 -6.67 -28.35 -17.96
N GLN A 246 -6.51 -29.26 -16.99
CA GLN A 246 -7.46 -30.34 -16.71
C GLN A 246 -8.72 -29.83 -16.02
#